data_AF-A0AAD9JCJ6-F1
#
_entry.id   AF-A0AAD9JCJ6-F1
#
_cell.length_a   1.000
_cell.length_b   1.000
_cell.length_c   1.000
_cell.angle_alpha   90.00
_cell.angle_beta   90.00
_cell.angle_gamma   90.00
#
_symmetry.space_group_name_H-M   'P 1'
#
loop_
_entity.id
_entity.type
_entity.pdbx_description
1 polymer ?
#
loop_
_entity_poly.entity_id
_entity_poly.type
_entity_poly.pdbx_seq_one_letter_code
_entity_poly.pdbx_strand_id
1 'polypeptide(L)'
;MSLSVSTPEHLKSIGLLQEISTDKEYVINYLMGQALERIAFLPFGFLIDQFRWSVFRGETTAENYNEKWWQLRCKHQGLSPPIPRGAADFDPGSKFHIPSNTPYIRYFVSFVIQFQFHKALCEVSGHKGPLHRCDIYNSAAAGKKLRDMLAMGSSKPWPDAMEAITGQRKMDAKPLIEFFQPLTDWLIEQNAGYDVTWQDECPPGTFSSGSGTLSRMTTAMCLLYIFIGFYFQIQ
;
A
#
# COMPACT_ATOMS: atom_id res chain seq x y z
N MET A 1 -13.38 3.69 -7.77
CA MET A 1 -14.01 2.91 -8.86
C MET A 1 -13.61 1.45 -8.82
N SER A 2 -12.33 1.10 -9.00
CA SER A 2 -11.86 -0.30 -8.97
C SER A 2 -12.41 -1.12 -7.77
N LEU A 3 -12.35 -0.58 -6.55
CA LEU A 3 -12.87 -1.29 -5.36
C LEU A 3 -14.33 -1.75 -5.50
N SER A 4 -15.18 -0.98 -6.17
CA SER A 4 -16.61 -1.29 -6.36
C SER A 4 -16.81 -2.36 -7.44
N VAL A 5 -16.13 -2.18 -8.58
CA VAL A 5 -16.36 -3.01 -9.78
C VAL A 5 -15.66 -4.36 -9.74
N SER A 6 -14.66 -4.49 -8.87
CA SER A 6 -13.94 -5.74 -8.63
C SER A 6 -14.63 -6.63 -7.59
N THR A 7 -15.80 -6.24 -7.07
CA THR A 7 -16.55 -7.05 -6.11
C THR A 7 -17.28 -8.21 -6.80
N PRO A 8 -17.46 -9.35 -6.12
CA PRO A 8 -18.32 -10.44 -6.60
C PRO A 8 -19.76 -9.97 -6.90
N GLU A 9 -20.29 -9.05 -6.10
CA GLU A 9 -21.58 -8.40 -6.30
C GLU A 9 -21.67 -7.73 -7.68
N HIS A 10 -20.66 -6.93 -8.02
CA HIS A 10 -20.62 -6.24 -9.30
C HIS A 10 -20.51 -7.22 -10.46
N LEU A 11 -19.58 -8.17 -10.38
CA LEU A 11 -19.36 -9.16 -11.44
C LEU A 11 -20.61 -10.00 -11.72
N LYS A 12 -21.40 -10.31 -10.68
CA LYS A 12 -22.70 -10.97 -10.85
C LYS A 12 -23.71 -10.06 -11.54
N SER A 13 -23.78 -8.79 -11.15
CA SER A 13 -24.72 -7.82 -11.74
C SER A 13 -24.53 -7.62 -13.26
N ILE A 14 -23.30 -7.79 -13.75
CA ILE A 14 -22.95 -7.68 -15.18
C ILE A 14 -22.83 -9.03 -15.90
N GLY A 15 -23.18 -10.14 -15.24
CA GLY A 15 -23.21 -11.48 -15.84
C GLY A 15 -21.85 -12.17 -16.03
N LEU A 16 -20.77 -11.64 -15.44
CA LEU A 16 -19.45 -12.28 -15.46
C LEU A 16 -19.29 -13.36 -14.37
N LEU A 17 -20.15 -13.33 -13.35
CA LEU A 17 -20.21 -14.34 -12.28
C LEU A 17 -21.63 -14.86 -12.14
N GLN A 18 -21.82 -16.18 -12.08
CA GLN A 18 -23.14 -16.79 -11.96
C GLN A 18 -23.63 -16.80 -10.50
N GLU A 19 -22.76 -17.20 -9.59
CA GLU A 19 -23.05 -17.33 -8.17
C GLU A 19 -21.99 -16.63 -7.33
N ILE A 20 -22.42 -15.98 -6.24
CA ILE A 20 -21.53 -15.38 -5.26
C ILE A 20 -21.40 -16.36 -4.11
N SER A 21 -20.22 -16.94 -3.94
CA SER A 21 -19.90 -17.66 -2.70
C SER A 21 -19.75 -16.65 -1.57
N THR A 22 -20.31 -16.99 -0.41
CA THR A 22 -20.11 -16.26 0.84
C THR A 22 -19.21 -17.02 1.81
N ASP A 23 -18.56 -18.07 1.33
CA ASP A 23 -17.74 -18.94 2.17
C ASP A 23 -16.49 -18.19 2.62
N LYS A 24 -16.01 -18.51 3.83
CA LYS A 24 -14.88 -17.81 4.46
C LYS A 24 -13.65 -17.86 3.55
N GLU A 25 -13.37 -19.01 2.95
CA GLU A 25 -12.24 -19.24 2.05
C GLU A 25 -12.29 -18.33 0.82
N TYR A 26 -13.48 -18.14 0.25
CA TYR A 26 -13.66 -17.27 -0.91
C TYR A 26 -13.36 -15.81 -0.57
N VAL A 27 -13.90 -15.33 0.56
CA VAL A 27 -13.67 -13.95 1.05
C VAL A 27 -12.18 -13.72 1.35
N ILE A 28 -11.52 -14.67 2.00
CA ILE A 28 -10.08 -14.59 2.31
C ILE A 28 -9.24 -14.58 1.04
N ASN A 29 -9.53 -15.43 0.06
CA ASN A 29 -8.81 -15.43 -1.22
C ASN A 29 -8.94 -14.11 -1.98
N TYR A 30 -10.16 -13.54 -2.02
CA TYR A 30 -10.39 -12.23 -2.61
C TYR A 30 -9.59 -11.13 -1.89
N LEU A 31 -9.72 -11.06 -0.56
CA LEU A 31 -9.02 -10.06 0.24
C LEU A 31 -7.51 -10.20 0.13
N MET A 32 -6.97 -11.42 0.14
CA MET A 32 -5.54 -11.68 -0.05
C MET A 32 -5.04 -11.09 -1.38
N GLY A 33 -5.77 -11.34 -2.48
CA GLY A 33 -5.44 -10.77 -3.79
C GLY A 33 -5.44 -9.23 -3.78
N GLN A 34 -6.47 -8.62 -3.19
CA GLN A 34 -6.54 -7.17 -3.02
C GLN A 34 -5.40 -6.63 -2.14
N ALA A 35 -5.02 -7.37 -1.11
CA ALA A 35 -4.02 -6.94 -0.16
C ALA A 35 -2.61 -7.01 -0.77
N LEU A 36 -2.32 -8.01 -1.61
CA LEU A 36 -1.08 -8.08 -2.40
C LEU A 36 -0.93 -6.90 -3.36
N GLU A 37 -2.03 -6.42 -3.95
CA GLU A 37 -2.01 -5.26 -4.85
C GLU A 37 -1.88 -3.93 -4.07
N ARG A 38 -2.59 -3.80 -2.96
CA ARG A 38 -2.76 -2.50 -2.27
C ARG A 38 -1.87 -2.34 -1.05
N ILE A 39 -1.87 -3.30 -0.14
CA ILE A 39 -1.14 -3.21 1.13
C ILE A 39 0.34 -3.50 0.92
N ALA A 40 0.68 -4.54 0.16
CA ALA A 40 2.08 -4.90 -0.05
C ALA A 40 2.88 -3.79 -0.77
N PHE A 41 2.18 -2.95 -1.53
CA PHE A 41 2.75 -1.77 -2.17
C PHE A 41 3.01 -0.61 -1.21
N LEU A 42 2.22 -0.42 -0.14
CA LEU A 42 2.26 0.81 0.69
C LEU A 42 3.67 1.16 1.21
N PRO A 43 4.44 0.22 1.79
CA PRO A 43 5.76 0.58 2.29
C PRO A 43 6.72 0.99 1.15
N PHE A 44 6.62 0.35 -0.03
CA PHE A 44 7.37 0.77 -1.22
C PHE A 44 6.95 2.16 -1.72
N GLY A 45 5.65 2.43 -1.72
CA GLY A 45 5.09 3.74 -2.07
C GLY A 45 5.60 4.87 -1.18
N PHE A 46 5.79 4.59 0.11
CA PHE A 46 6.29 5.55 1.08
C PHE A 46 7.81 5.75 1.00
N LEU A 47 8.58 4.66 0.96
CA LEU A 47 10.04 4.73 1.08
C LEU A 47 10.71 5.45 -0.10
N ILE A 48 10.11 5.42 -1.30
CA ILE A 48 10.68 6.09 -2.48
C ILE A 48 10.81 7.60 -2.24
N ASP A 49 9.76 8.24 -1.72
CA ASP A 49 9.83 9.68 -1.47
C ASP A 49 10.57 10.00 -0.16
N GLN A 50 10.61 9.10 0.84
CA GLN A 50 11.55 9.25 1.96
C GLN A 50 13.01 9.31 1.48
N PHE A 51 13.41 8.42 0.56
CA PHE A 51 14.71 8.46 -0.09
C PHE A 51 14.94 9.79 -0.80
N ARG A 52 14.00 10.21 -1.65
CA ARG A 52 14.15 11.47 -2.40
C ARG A 52 14.22 12.69 -1.48
N TRP A 53 13.42 12.74 -0.42
CA TRP A 53 13.44 13.83 0.54
C TRP A 53 14.77 13.90 1.30
N SER A 54 15.36 12.77 1.69
CA SER A 54 16.68 12.77 2.35
C SER A 54 17.79 13.23 1.40
N VAL A 55 17.73 12.84 0.12
CA VAL A 55 18.62 13.35 -0.93
C VAL A 55 18.44 14.87 -1.11
N PHE A 56 17.20 15.34 -1.27
CA PHE A 56 16.92 16.77 -1.50
C PHE A 56 17.26 17.67 -0.30
N ARG A 57 17.22 17.13 0.93
CA ARG A 57 17.69 17.84 2.14
C ARG A 57 19.21 17.78 2.33
N GLY A 58 19.94 17.01 1.50
CA GLY A 58 21.38 16.82 1.63
C GLY A 58 21.81 15.85 2.73
N GLU A 59 20.85 15.14 3.37
CA GLU A 59 21.12 14.12 4.39
C GLU A 59 21.76 12.86 3.79
N THR A 60 21.47 12.58 2.52
CA THR A 60 22.04 11.44 1.78
C THR A 60 22.92 11.98 0.67
N THR A 61 24.24 11.74 0.77
CA THR A 61 25.21 12.11 -0.26
C THR A 61 25.21 11.11 -1.41
N ALA A 62 25.82 11.49 -2.54
CA ALA A 62 25.82 10.67 -3.75
C ALA A 62 26.45 9.28 -3.53
N GLU A 63 27.50 9.21 -2.72
CA GLU A 63 28.20 7.97 -2.37
C GLU A 63 27.30 7.01 -1.56
N ASN A 64 26.30 7.56 -0.88
CA ASN A 64 25.41 6.84 0.03
C ASN A 64 24.01 6.61 -0.55
N TYR A 65 23.75 6.99 -1.81
CA TYR A 65 22.42 6.83 -2.42
C TYR A 65 21.93 5.38 -2.38
N ASN A 66 22.77 4.47 -2.85
CA ASN A 66 22.37 3.07 -2.97
C ASN A 66 22.27 2.39 -1.59
N GLU A 67 23.15 2.75 -0.66
CA GLU A 67 23.08 2.26 0.72
C GLU A 67 21.77 2.70 1.38
N LYS A 68 21.47 4.00 1.30
CA LYS A 68 20.25 4.56 1.88
C LYS A 68 18.99 3.94 1.29
N TRP A 69 19.00 3.68 -0.02
CA TRP A 69 17.91 2.98 -0.69
C TRP A 69 17.68 1.60 -0.06
N TRP A 70 18.71 0.77 0.08
CA TRP A 70 18.56 -0.56 0.68
C TRP A 70 18.22 -0.52 2.17
N GLN A 71 18.80 0.40 2.94
CA GLN A 71 18.40 0.60 4.34
C GLN A 71 16.89 0.84 4.47
N LEU A 72 16.32 1.69 3.60
CA LEU A 72 14.88 1.94 3.59
C LEU A 72 14.06 0.72 3.14
N ARG A 73 14.57 -0.08 2.20
CA ARG A 73 13.93 -1.33 1.73
C ARG A 73 13.93 -2.41 2.83
N CYS A 74 15.04 -2.59 3.54
CA CYS A 74 15.13 -3.50 4.68
C CYS A 74 14.17 -3.05 5.79
N LYS A 75 14.25 -1.79 6.19
CA LYS A 75 13.37 -1.21 7.22
C LYS A 75 11.89 -1.34 6.91
N HIS A 76 11.45 -0.83 5.76
CA HIS A 76 10.02 -0.71 5.49
C HIS A 76 9.40 -1.94 4.83
N GLN A 77 10.18 -2.82 4.18
CA GLN A 77 9.65 -3.99 3.47
C GLN A 77 10.20 -5.33 3.94
N GLY A 78 11.23 -5.37 4.79
CA GLY A 78 11.92 -6.61 5.13
C GLY A 78 12.63 -7.25 3.94
N LEU A 79 13.05 -6.43 2.95
CA LEU A 79 13.69 -6.92 1.72
C LEU A 79 15.17 -6.54 1.67
N SER A 80 16.04 -7.53 1.44
CA SER A 80 17.47 -7.37 1.16
C SER A 80 17.77 -7.62 -0.33
N PRO A 81 18.87 -7.07 -0.87
CA PRO A 81 19.28 -7.41 -2.22
C PRO A 81 19.78 -8.86 -2.30
N PRO A 82 19.58 -9.55 -3.43
CA PRO A 82 20.02 -10.94 -3.60
C PRO A 82 21.54 -11.07 -3.77
N ILE A 83 22.25 -9.97 -4.02
CA ILE A 83 23.71 -9.90 -4.13
C ILE A 83 24.19 -8.64 -3.41
N PRO A 84 25.45 -8.60 -2.92
CA PRO A 84 26.03 -7.39 -2.36
C PRO A 84 25.93 -6.23 -3.35
N ARG A 85 25.55 -5.05 -2.85
CA ARG A 85 25.48 -3.80 -3.62
C ARG A 85 26.51 -2.81 -3.07
N GLY A 86 26.96 -1.88 -3.91
CA GLY A 86 27.94 -0.86 -3.52
C GLY A 86 27.54 0.55 -3.94
N ALA A 87 28.42 1.52 -3.67
CA ALA A 87 28.24 2.92 -4.04
C ALA A 87 28.30 3.17 -5.57
N ALA A 88 28.88 2.24 -6.33
CA ALA A 88 28.91 2.30 -7.80
C ALA A 88 27.57 1.91 -8.45
N ASP A 89 26.66 1.30 -7.69
CA ASP A 89 25.30 0.99 -8.14
C ASP A 89 24.37 2.19 -7.94
N PHE A 90 23.26 2.21 -8.70
CA PHE A 90 22.19 3.18 -8.53
C PHE A 90 20.80 2.54 -8.71
N ASP A 91 20.46 1.63 -7.81
CA ASP A 91 19.18 0.92 -7.80
C ASP A 91 17.94 1.80 -7.76
N PRO A 92 17.90 2.92 -7.00
CA PRO A 92 16.77 3.85 -7.12
C PRO A 92 16.55 4.33 -8.57
N GLY A 93 17.61 4.48 -9.36
CA GLY A 93 17.52 4.88 -10.78
C GLY A 93 16.76 3.90 -11.67
N SER A 94 16.65 2.63 -11.27
CA SER A 94 15.88 1.62 -12.02
C SER A 94 14.36 1.83 -11.94
N LYS A 95 13.88 2.63 -10.97
CA LYS A 95 12.47 2.94 -10.81
C LYS A 95 12.12 4.21 -11.59
N PHE A 96 11.43 4.08 -12.74
CA PHE A 96 11.02 5.16 -13.66
C PHE A 96 10.73 6.54 -13.04
N HIS A 97 9.98 6.58 -11.93
CA HIS A 97 9.58 7.83 -11.27
C HIS A 97 10.74 8.63 -10.67
N ILE A 98 11.85 7.97 -10.33
CA ILE A 98 13.05 8.63 -9.82
C ILE A 98 13.76 9.43 -10.92
N PRO A 99 14.22 8.85 -12.04
CA PRO A 99 14.87 9.61 -13.12
C PRO A 99 13.91 10.54 -13.87
N SER A 100 12.60 10.26 -13.89
CA SER A 100 11.59 11.20 -14.44
C SER A 100 11.16 12.30 -13.46
N ASN A 101 11.76 12.37 -12.28
CA ASN A 101 11.46 13.35 -11.24
C ASN A 101 9.96 13.48 -10.87
N THR A 102 9.23 12.36 -10.89
CA THR A 102 7.80 12.35 -10.58
C THR A 102 7.58 12.00 -9.09
N PRO A 103 6.97 12.88 -8.26
CA PRO A 103 6.60 12.59 -6.86
C PRO A 103 5.88 11.24 -6.70
N TYR A 104 6.38 10.34 -5.86
CA TYR A 104 5.83 8.98 -5.73
C TYR A 104 4.80 8.85 -4.60
N ILE A 105 4.86 9.73 -3.60
CA ILE A 105 3.96 9.79 -2.44
C ILE A 105 2.49 9.92 -2.84
N ARG A 106 2.22 10.42 -4.06
CA ARG A 106 0.87 10.48 -4.64
C ARG A 106 0.18 9.11 -4.63
N TYR A 107 0.92 8.02 -4.84
CA TYR A 107 0.36 6.67 -4.85
C TYR A 107 0.01 6.20 -3.42
N PHE A 108 0.91 6.44 -2.46
CA PHE A 108 0.66 6.13 -1.05
C PHE A 108 -0.60 6.85 -0.53
N VAL A 109 -0.66 8.17 -0.73
CA VAL A 109 -1.80 9.00 -0.33
C VAL A 109 -3.07 8.57 -1.05
N SER A 110 -2.98 8.23 -2.35
CA SER A 110 -4.14 7.81 -3.12
C SER A 110 -4.82 6.57 -2.53
N PHE A 111 -4.09 5.62 -1.97
CA PHE A 111 -4.69 4.44 -1.35
C PHE A 111 -5.44 4.82 -0.07
N VAL A 112 -4.84 5.61 0.83
CA VAL A 112 -5.52 6.10 2.05
C VAL A 112 -6.82 6.81 1.69
N ILE A 113 -6.76 7.77 0.76
CA ILE A 113 -7.93 8.55 0.31
C ILE A 113 -8.95 7.66 -0.41
N GLN A 114 -8.50 6.68 -1.21
CA GLN A 114 -9.39 5.79 -1.96
C GLN A 114 -10.32 5.02 -1.04
N PHE A 115 -9.83 4.42 0.05
CA PHE A 115 -10.68 3.70 1.00
C PHE A 115 -11.57 4.64 1.81
N GLN A 116 -11.07 5.83 2.15
CA GLN A 116 -11.87 6.84 2.85
C GLN A 116 -13.05 7.34 2.00
N PHE A 117 -12.82 7.59 0.71
CA PHE A 117 -13.88 7.92 -0.24
C PHE A 117 -14.81 6.74 -0.45
N HIS A 118 -14.27 5.53 -0.60
CA HIS A 118 -15.09 4.34 -0.80
C HIS A 118 -16.07 4.15 0.35
N LYS A 119 -15.62 4.20 1.60
CA LYS A 119 -16.50 4.13 2.79
C LYS A 119 -17.60 5.18 2.76
N ALA A 120 -17.26 6.45 2.55
CA ALA A 120 -18.25 7.52 2.54
C ALA A 120 -19.28 7.38 1.39
N LEU A 121 -18.88 6.79 0.26
CA LEU A 121 -19.77 6.50 -0.87
C LEU A 121 -20.64 5.26 -0.62
N CYS A 122 -20.13 4.25 0.09
CA CYS A 122 -20.88 3.08 0.52
C CYS A 122 -21.96 3.42 1.55
N GLU A 123 -21.66 4.32 2.48
CA GLU A 123 -22.62 4.79 3.47
C GLU A 123 -23.81 5.50 2.80
N VAL A 124 -23.54 6.41 1.85
CA VAL A 124 -24.60 7.13 1.13
C VAL A 124 -25.30 6.27 0.07
N SER A 125 -24.69 5.17 -0.39
CA SER A 125 -25.37 4.19 -1.23
C SER A 125 -26.34 3.29 -0.45
N GLY A 126 -26.32 3.37 0.89
CA GLY A 126 -27.16 2.55 1.75
C GLY A 126 -26.62 1.14 1.97
N HIS A 127 -25.36 0.87 1.60
CA HIS A 127 -24.71 -0.43 1.78
C HIS A 127 -24.80 -0.91 3.24
N LYS A 128 -25.02 -2.21 3.42
CA LYS A 128 -25.05 -2.89 4.71
C LYS A 128 -24.08 -4.07 4.67
N GLY A 129 -23.31 -4.24 5.73
CA GLY A 129 -22.33 -5.32 5.85
C GLY A 129 -20.89 -4.85 5.61
N PRO A 130 -19.97 -5.79 5.36
CA PRO A 130 -18.54 -5.50 5.28
C PRO A 130 -18.20 -4.53 4.14
N LEU A 131 -17.25 -3.63 4.39
CA LEU A 131 -16.85 -2.60 3.42
C LEU A 131 -16.32 -3.19 2.10
N HIS A 132 -15.61 -4.32 2.15
CA HIS A 132 -15.06 -4.99 0.97
C HIS A 132 -16.10 -5.61 0.03
N ARG A 133 -17.37 -5.64 0.42
CA ARG A 133 -18.51 -6.11 -0.41
C ARG A 133 -19.32 -4.96 -1.00
N CYS A 134 -18.94 -3.72 -0.71
CA CYS A 134 -19.69 -2.57 -1.18
C CYS A 134 -19.55 -2.39 -2.69
N ASP A 135 -20.70 -2.36 -3.37
CA ASP A 135 -20.81 -1.87 -4.73
C ASP A 135 -21.69 -0.61 -4.77
N ILE A 136 -21.12 0.50 -5.23
CA ILE A 136 -21.82 1.78 -5.42
C ILE A 136 -22.50 1.89 -6.80
N TYR A 137 -22.47 0.83 -7.61
CA TYR A 137 -23.16 0.75 -8.88
C TYR A 137 -24.65 1.09 -8.74
N ASN A 138 -25.20 1.83 -9.70
CA ASN A 138 -26.58 2.35 -9.70
C ASN A 138 -26.97 3.24 -8.49
N SER A 139 -26.04 3.66 -7.64
CA SER A 139 -26.33 4.63 -6.59
C SER A 139 -26.26 6.07 -7.10
N ALA A 140 -27.42 6.64 -7.44
CA ALA A 140 -27.53 8.05 -7.81
C ALA A 140 -27.03 8.99 -6.69
N ALA A 141 -27.25 8.60 -5.43
CA ALA A 141 -26.81 9.36 -4.26
C ALA A 141 -25.28 9.38 -4.12
N ALA A 142 -24.62 8.22 -4.23
CA ALA A 142 -23.16 8.14 -4.24
C ALA A 142 -22.56 8.90 -5.44
N GLY A 143 -23.15 8.72 -6.63
CA GLY A 143 -22.76 9.45 -7.82
C GLY A 143 -22.87 10.97 -7.65
N LYS A 144 -23.96 11.47 -7.06
CA LYS A 144 -24.13 12.91 -6.77
C LYS A 144 -23.03 13.40 -5.82
N LYS A 145 -22.82 12.72 -4.68
CA LYS A 145 -21.80 13.12 -3.69
C LYS A 145 -20.39 13.17 -4.29
N LEU A 146 -20.04 12.16 -5.10
CA LEU A 146 -18.75 12.15 -5.79
C LEU A 146 -18.63 13.27 -6.83
N ARG A 147 -19.66 13.48 -7.66
CA ARG A 147 -19.65 14.55 -8.67
C ARG A 147 -19.52 15.93 -8.05
N ASP A 148 -20.24 16.18 -6.96
CA ASP A 148 -20.23 17.47 -6.28
C ASP A 148 -18.80 17.80 -5.78
N MET A 149 -18.09 16.81 -5.22
CA MET A 149 -16.69 16.96 -4.84
C MET A 149 -15.77 17.14 -6.06
N LEU A 150 -15.93 16.32 -7.11
CA LEU A 150 -15.10 16.42 -8.31
C LEU A 150 -15.27 17.76 -9.05
N ALA A 151 -16.48 18.34 -9.03
CA ALA A 151 -16.77 19.63 -9.64
C ALA A 151 -16.01 20.80 -8.97
N MET A 152 -15.54 20.63 -7.73
CA MET A 152 -14.70 21.62 -7.05
C MET A 152 -13.32 21.75 -7.73
N GLY A 153 -12.83 20.69 -8.38
CA GLY A 153 -11.51 20.69 -9.02
C GLY A 153 -10.40 21.17 -8.07
N SER A 154 -9.57 22.08 -8.56
CA SER A 154 -8.53 22.77 -7.75
C SER A 154 -8.98 24.14 -7.23
N SER A 155 -10.28 24.49 -7.31
CA SER A 155 -10.77 25.81 -6.90
C SER A 155 -10.86 26.00 -5.37
N LYS A 156 -10.73 24.92 -4.61
CA LYS A 156 -10.76 24.90 -3.14
C LYS A 156 -9.57 24.13 -2.58
N PRO A 157 -9.12 24.45 -1.36
CA PRO A 157 -8.17 23.62 -0.63
C PRO A 157 -8.67 22.17 -0.54
N TRP A 158 -7.75 21.21 -0.69
CA TRP A 158 -8.10 19.78 -0.65
C TRP A 158 -8.85 19.34 0.63
N PRO A 159 -8.64 19.92 1.83
CA PRO A 159 -9.42 19.55 3.01
C PRO A 159 -10.91 19.86 2.87
N ASP A 160 -11.27 20.90 2.12
CA ASP A 160 -12.67 21.27 1.87
C ASP A 160 -13.32 20.27 0.91
N ALA A 161 -12.58 19.83 -0.12
CA ALA A 161 -13.03 18.76 -1.03
C ALA A 161 -13.14 17.41 -0.30
N MET A 162 -12.20 17.11 0.60
CA MET A 162 -12.24 15.93 1.47
C MET A 162 -13.49 15.94 2.35
N GLU A 163 -13.81 17.09 2.96
CA GLU A 163 -14.98 17.26 3.81
C GLU A 163 -16.29 17.12 3.02
N ALA A 164 -16.36 17.66 1.80
CA ALA A 164 -17.55 17.54 0.96
C ALA A 164 -17.93 16.08 0.65
N ILE A 165 -16.96 15.19 0.46
CA ILE A 165 -17.21 13.77 0.16
C ILE A 165 -17.18 12.86 1.39
N THR A 166 -16.39 13.16 2.43
CA THR A 166 -16.21 12.25 3.59
C THR A 166 -16.84 12.77 4.87
N GLY A 167 -17.18 14.05 4.96
CA GLY A 167 -17.60 14.70 6.20
C GLY A 167 -16.46 15.04 7.16
N GLN A 168 -15.19 14.79 6.79
CA GLN A 168 -14.02 15.09 7.59
C GLN A 168 -12.95 15.82 6.79
N ARG A 169 -12.14 16.66 7.46
CA ARG A 169 -11.08 17.47 6.81
C ARG A 169 -9.71 16.79 6.74
N LYS A 170 -9.55 15.65 7.40
CA LYS A 170 -8.27 14.93 7.53
C LYS A 170 -8.29 13.62 6.75
N MET A 171 -7.12 13.21 6.29
CA MET A 171 -6.89 11.85 5.80
C MET A 171 -7.00 10.87 6.97
N ASP A 172 -7.62 9.73 6.73
CA ASP A 172 -7.79 8.67 7.73
C ASP A 172 -7.57 7.29 7.09
N ALA A 173 -6.67 6.50 7.68
CA ALA A 173 -6.36 5.15 7.24
C ALA A 173 -7.31 4.09 7.81
N LYS A 174 -8.17 4.43 8.78
CA LYS A 174 -9.13 3.47 9.38
C LYS A 174 -10.01 2.76 8.35
N PRO A 175 -10.55 3.41 7.29
CA PRO A 175 -11.35 2.72 6.28
C PRO A 175 -10.55 1.67 5.49
N LEU A 176 -9.25 1.89 5.29
CA LEU A 176 -8.37 0.89 4.67
C LEU A 176 -8.20 -0.31 5.60
N ILE A 177 -7.97 -0.08 6.89
CA ILE A 177 -7.85 -1.16 7.89
C ILE A 177 -9.17 -1.95 7.98
N GLU A 178 -10.30 -1.25 8.08
CA GLU A 178 -11.64 -1.84 8.12
C GLU A 178 -11.92 -2.75 6.90
N PHE A 179 -11.52 -2.32 5.70
CA PHE A 179 -11.70 -3.10 4.48
C PHE A 179 -11.02 -4.47 4.57
N PHE A 180 -9.81 -4.52 5.14
CA PHE A 180 -8.99 -5.73 5.23
C PHE A 180 -9.12 -6.50 6.55
N GLN A 181 -9.94 -6.02 7.50
CA GLN A 181 -10.06 -6.63 8.83
C GLN A 181 -10.26 -8.15 8.82
N PRO A 182 -11.15 -8.74 7.98
CA PRO A 182 -11.33 -10.20 7.98
C PRO A 182 -10.07 -10.97 7.56
N LEU A 183 -9.27 -10.39 6.66
CA LEU A 183 -7.98 -10.97 6.27
C LEU A 183 -6.95 -10.81 7.39
N THR A 184 -6.92 -9.64 8.06
CA THR A 184 -6.05 -9.41 9.22
C THR A 184 -6.32 -10.44 10.32
N ASP A 185 -7.58 -10.66 10.67
CA ASP A 185 -7.98 -11.64 11.69
C ASP A 185 -7.52 -13.05 11.29
N TRP A 186 -7.76 -13.44 10.04
CA TRP A 186 -7.31 -14.73 9.52
C TRP A 186 -5.79 -14.88 9.53
N LEU A 187 -5.03 -13.84 9.13
CA LEU A 187 -3.57 -13.87 9.15
C LEU A 187 -3.00 -13.97 10.57
N ILE A 188 -3.64 -13.36 11.56
CA ILE A 188 -3.25 -13.50 12.97
C ILE A 188 -3.40 -14.95 13.42
N GLU A 189 -4.53 -15.59 13.06
CA GLU A 189 -4.77 -17.01 13.36
C GLU A 189 -3.71 -17.92 12.68
N GLN A 190 -3.45 -17.72 11.39
CA GLN A 190 -2.53 -18.57 10.62
C GLN A 190 -1.07 -18.43 11.05
N ASN A 191 -0.67 -17.24 11.50
CA ASN A 191 0.70 -16.97 11.92
C ASN A 191 0.92 -17.19 13.42
N ALA A 192 -0.06 -17.77 14.14
CA ALA A 192 0.12 -18.10 15.54
C ALA A 192 1.32 -19.05 15.74
N GLY A 193 2.28 -18.62 16.54
CA GLY A 193 3.52 -19.37 16.81
C GLY A 193 4.69 -19.07 15.87
N TYR A 194 4.53 -18.17 14.90
CA TYR A 194 5.61 -17.69 14.04
C TYR A 194 6.06 -16.29 14.46
N ASP A 195 7.36 -15.99 14.27
CA ASP A 195 7.86 -14.62 14.28
C ASP A 195 7.51 -13.96 12.94
N VAL A 196 6.67 -12.93 13.01
CA VAL A 196 6.14 -12.19 11.85
C VAL A 196 6.80 -10.83 11.66
N THR A 197 7.94 -10.61 12.32
CA THR A 197 8.71 -9.38 12.27
C THR A 197 10.01 -9.55 11.48
N TRP A 198 10.68 -8.45 11.20
CA TRP A 198 12.03 -8.42 10.62
C TRP A 198 12.84 -7.33 11.32
N GLN A 199 14.17 -7.38 11.16
CA GLN A 199 15.05 -6.32 11.65
C GLN A 199 15.06 -5.14 10.67
N ASP A 200 15.09 -3.92 11.23
CA ASP A 200 15.13 -2.70 10.43
C ASP A 200 16.43 -2.61 9.61
N GLU A 201 17.52 -3.17 10.15
CA GLU A 201 18.83 -3.21 9.51
C GLU A 201 18.91 -4.28 8.42
N CYS A 202 19.63 -3.96 7.35
CA CYS A 202 19.95 -4.97 6.35
C CYS A 202 20.90 -6.04 6.91
N PRO A 203 20.78 -7.31 6.48
CA PRO A 203 21.69 -8.37 6.87
C PRO A 203 23.16 -8.02 6.59
N PRO A 204 24.12 -8.50 7.41
CA PRO A 204 25.55 -8.30 7.16
C PRO A 204 25.97 -8.77 5.76
N GLY A 205 26.86 -8.02 5.11
CA GLY A 205 27.32 -8.32 3.74
C GLY A 205 26.38 -7.82 2.63
N THR A 206 25.24 -7.20 2.97
CA THR A 206 24.34 -6.54 2.01
C THR A 206 25.04 -5.41 1.25
N PHE A 207 25.87 -4.63 1.93
CA PHE A 207 26.61 -3.52 1.34
C PHE A 207 28.10 -3.79 1.40
N SER A 208 28.77 -3.80 0.24
CA SER A 208 30.23 -3.84 0.20
C SER A 208 30.75 -2.41 0.32
N SER A 209 31.29 -2.07 1.49
CA SER A 209 32.21 -0.94 1.58
C SER A 209 33.34 -1.23 0.61
N GLY A 210 33.61 -0.33 -0.34
CA GLY A 210 34.72 -0.48 -1.28
C GLY A 210 35.99 -0.92 -0.54
N SER A 211 36.60 -2.00 -1.03
CA SER A 211 37.66 -2.83 -0.42
C SER A 211 37.20 -3.94 0.55
N GLY A 212 36.71 -5.06 0.02
CA GLY A 212 36.49 -6.27 0.81
C GLY A 212 36.11 -7.47 -0.06
N THR A 213 36.97 -8.48 -0.06
CA THR A 213 36.87 -9.75 -0.80
C THR A 213 35.51 -10.44 -0.66
N LEU A 214 34.94 -10.88 -1.79
CA LEU A 214 33.71 -11.67 -1.87
C LEU A 214 33.82 -12.94 -1.01
N SER A 215 33.03 -13.03 0.06
CA SER A 215 32.70 -14.32 0.67
C SER A 215 31.33 -14.77 0.17
N ARG A 216 31.24 -16.03 -0.27
CA ARG A 216 30.02 -16.66 -0.77
C ARG A 216 28.99 -16.78 0.36
N MET A 217 27.80 -16.20 0.17
CA MET A 217 26.66 -16.45 1.05
C MET A 217 25.67 -17.39 0.36
N THR A 218 25.28 -18.44 1.08
CA THR A 218 24.28 -19.43 0.70
C THR A 218 22.87 -18.86 0.80
N THR A 219 22.10 -19.06 -0.26
CA THR A 219 20.73 -18.59 -0.45
C THR A 219 19.75 -19.22 0.54
N ALA A 220 19.04 -18.41 1.31
CA ALA A 220 17.77 -18.77 1.93
C ALA A 220 16.77 -17.65 1.64
N MET A 221 15.86 -17.93 0.71
CA MET A 221 14.86 -17.00 0.20
C MET A 221 13.61 -17.18 1.06
N CYS A 222 13.23 -16.16 1.82
CA CYS A 222 11.98 -16.13 2.58
C CYS A 222 11.07 -15.05 2.00
N LEU A 223 10.07 -15.49 1.25
CA LEU A 223 8.93 -14.71 0.77
C LEU A 223 7.78 -14.96 1.75
N LEU A 224 7.39 -13.98 2.59
CA LEU A 224 6.04 -13.80 3.21
C LEU A 224 6.09 -12.85 4.44
N TYR A 225 6.45 -11.57 4.30
CA TYR A 225 6.53 -10.66 5.47
C TYR A 225 6.12 -9.22 5.18
N ILE A 226 4.93 -8.95 4.63
CA ILE A 226 4.52 -7.54 4.35
C ILE A 226 3.27 -7.09 5.13
N PHE A 227 2.53 -7.99 5.79
CA PHE A 227 1.20 -7.63 6.30
C PHE A 227 1.13 -7.06 7.72
N ILE A 228 2.06 -7.38 8.62
CA ILE A 228 1.89 -7.06 10.06
C ILE A 228 2.71 -5.83 10.49
N GLY A 229 3.86 -5.56 9.88
CA GLY A 229 4.70 -4.41 10.23
C GLY A 229 4.01 -3.04 10.04
N PHE A 230 3.08 -2.93 9.08
CA PHE A 230 2.36 -1.68 8.82
C PHE A 230 1.30 -1.35 9.88
N TYR A 231 0.72 -2.35 10.55
CA TYR A 231 -0.29 -2.13 11.60
C TYR A 231 0.33 -1.52 12.86
N PHE A 232 1.57 -1.88 13.20
CA PHE A 232 2.28 -1.36 14.38
C PHE A 232 2.96 0.00 14.16
N GLN A 233 3.19 0.42 12.91
CA GLN A 233 3.81 1.73 12.60
C GLN A 233 2.81 2.89 12.44
N ILE A 234 1.50 2.63 12.51
CA ILE A 234 0.43 3.64 12.31
C ILE A 234 -0.40 3.91 13.59
N GLN A 235 -0.09 3.25 14.72
CA GLN A 235 -0.52 3.72 16.04
C GLN A 235 0.49 4.72 16.61
#